data_AF-A0A2S2P6J9-F1
#
_entry.id   AF-A0A2S2P6J9-F1
#
_cell.length_a   1.000
_cell.length_b   1.000
_cell.length_c   1.000
_cell.angle_alpha   90.00
_cell.angle_beta   90.00
_cell.angle_gamma   90.00
#
_symmetry.space_group_name_H-M   'P 1'
#
loop_
_entity.id
_entity.type
_entity.pdbx_description
1 polymer ?
#
loop_
_entity_poly.entity_id
_entity_poly.type
_entity_poly.pdbx_seq_one_letter_code
_entity_poly.pdbx_strand_id
1 'polypeptide(L)'
;KYDDTTSNKNPNDNVTYVNNQGKRNLSSSSQTSSTSDQVNIKSQNIIKKKTKLFKSTNRFEILNQLDDPDLNSSSQQLPVEQNNDISDEVFKPPPPIFVRGVVNYLDLCTSLIELIGVDNFFCKTSADRLKIQTSNPESYRALIHFLKDQEAEFHTYQLKQDKPLRVVIRNLHPTTNVDTIKEELEVRLFEIRRVTNVLHKVTKIPLPLFFVDLEPSIKSAEIFHLSSLLHTKIKVEEPYKSKTISQCTNCQEYGHTKTYCGYPSRCVRCGSNHKSPDCPNQRSDPPKCALCRGDHPASYKGCSIYKDLQRAKKPYTKSNFVPTNTRFNTTNVRDSHPINDTHPTQPDPHSPTYAQATSGRSAKNPTPSTAPDLNSTITNFLEDFKSLINPLISLLTKVIEKLLAK
;
A
#
# COMPACT_ATOMS: atom_id res chain seq x y z
N LYS A 1 50.90 -45.76 -8.12
CA LYS A 1 51.83 -45.89 -6.98
C LYS A 1 51.04 -45.42 -5.76
N TYR A 2 50.21 -46.28 -5.16
CA TYR A 2 50.55 -47.47 -4.32
C TYR A 2 51.12 -46.99 -2.96
N ASP A 3 50.62 -47.36 -1.77
CA ASP A 3 49.52 -48.27 -1.33
C ASP A 3 48.82 -47.68 -0.07
N ASP A 4 47.58 -47.94 0.36
CA ASP A 4 46.44 -48.80 -0.06
C ASP A 4 46.37 -50.27 0.47
N THR A 5 46.05 -50.48 1.77
CA THR A 5 45.68 -51.78 2.42
C THR A 5 45.14 -51.55 3.86
N THR A 6 44.18 -52.29 4.46
CA THR A 6 43.12 -53.20 3.96
C THR A 6 42.06 -53.51 5.04
N SER A 7 40.87 -53.92 4.59
CA SER A 7 39.94 -54.94 5.15
C SER A 7 39.28 -54.78 6.55
N ASN A 8 37.97 -54.93 6.77
CA ASN A 8 36.86 -55.76 6.21
C ASN A 8 36.53 -57.01 7.05
N LYS A 9 35.35 -57.06 7.68
CA LYS A 9 34.35 -58.17 7.59
C LYS A 9 33.05 -57.93 8.37
N ASN A 10 31.94 -58.19 7.67
CA ASN A 10 30.55 -58.39 8.11
C ASN A 10 30.34 -59.91 8.43
N PRO A 11 29.12 -60.50 8.59
CA PRO A 11 27.77 -60.00 8.98
C PRO A 11 27.04 -60.93 10.00
N ASN A 12 25.74 -60.70 10.26
CA ASN A 12 24.60 -61.69 10.23
C ASN A 12 23.33 -61.03 10.85
N ASP A 13 22.25 -60.84 10.09
CA ASP A 13 21.03 -61.71 9.98
C ASP A 13 20.00 -61.46 11.12
N ASN A 14 18.68 -61.34 10.95
CA ASN A 14 17.73 -61.68 9.86
C ASN A 14 16.60 -60.61 9.80
N VAL A 15 16.18 -60.11 8.62
CA VAL A 15 15.06 -60.60 7.74
C VAL A 15 13.66 -60.46 8.37
N THR A 16 12.84 -59.43 8.03
CA THR A 16 11.74 -59.36 7.00
C THR A 16 10.55 -60.35 7.21
N TYR A 17 9.30 -60.15 6.73
CA TYR A 17 8.77 -59.40 5.57
C TYR A 17 7.35 -58.78 5.79
N VAL A 18 6.91 -58.03 4.77
CA VAL A 18 5.68 -57.24 4.58
C VAL A 18 4.54 -58.08 3.94
N ASN A 19 3.36 -57.45 3.72
CA ASN A 19 2.24 -57.80 2.79
C ASN A 19 1.05 -58.63 3.36
N ASN A 20 -0.23 -58.42 2.99
CA ASN A 20 -0.89 -57.36 2.20
C ASN A 20 -2.45 -57.39 2.36
N GLN A 21 -3.14 -56.46 1.69
CA GLN A 21 -4.55 -56.51 1.21
C GLN A 21 -5.73 -56.34 2.20
N GLY A 22 -6.52 -55.27 1.94
CA GLY A 22 -7.76 -54.95 2.65
C GLY A 22 -9.05 -55.44 1.98
N LYS A 23 -10.19 -54.82 2.34
CA LYS A 23 -11.47 -54.83 1.61
C LYS A 23 -12.48 -53.81 2.21
N ARG A 24 -13.49 -53.43 1.41
CA ARG A 24 -14.59 -52.52 1.76
C ARG A 24 -15.83 -53.30 2.24
N ASN A 25 -16.69 -52.66 3.05
CA ASN A 25 -18.17 -52.77 3.18
C ASN A 25 -18.56 -51.77 4.30
N LEU A 26 -19.44 -50.76 4.16
CA LEU A 26 -20.85 -50.65 3.73
C LEU A 26 -21.90 -51.35 4.63
N SER A 27 -22.68 -50.49 5.31
CA SER A 27 -24.11 -50.59 5.64
C SER A 27 -24.62 -51.61 6.68
N SER A 28 -25.27 -51.10 7.73
CA SER A 28 -26.69 -51.39 8.01
C SER A 28 -27.28 -50.50 9.12
N SER A 29 -28.58 -50.23 9.04
CA SER A 29 -29.37 -49.44 9.99
C SER A 29 -30.49 -50.29 10.59
N SER A 30 -30.85 -50.07 11.85
CA SER A 30 -32.16 -50.36 12.50
C SER A 30 -32.21 -49.53 13.80
N GLN A 31 -33.05 -48.50 13.97
CA GLN A 31 -34.50 -48.52 14.24
C GLN A 31 -34.92 -49.22 15.57
N THR A 32 -35.19 -48.38 16.58
CA THR A 32 -36.39 -48.34 17.48
C THR A 32 -36.96 -49.65 18.06
N SER A 33 -37.29 -49.76 19.35
CA SER A 33 -38.25 -48.89 20.08
C SER A 33 -38.26 -49.06 21.63
N SER A 34 -38.76 -48.02 22.35
CA SER A 34 -39.46 -47.95 23.67
C SER A 34 -39.33 -49.10 24.72
N THR A 35 -39.18 -48.87 26.04
CA THR A 35 -40.02 -48.04 26.95
C THR A 35 -39.36 -47.68 28.31
N SER A 36 -39.98 -46.72 29.02
CA SER A 36 -40.05 -46.52 30.50
C SER A 36 -38.79 -46.18 31.34
N ASP A 37 -38.82 -44.95 31.86
CA ASP A 37 -38.50 -44.51 33.23
C ASP A 37 -37.16 -44.86 33.90
N GLN A 38 -36.31 -43.84 34.10
CA GLN A 38 -36.11 -43.25 35.44
C GLN A 38 -35.35 -41.91 35.40
N VAL A 39 -35.66 -41.03 36.36
CA VAL A 39 -35.06 -39.70 36.50
C VAL A 39 -33.61 -39.81 36.99
N ASN A 40 -32.67 -39.13 36.31
CA ASN A 40 -31.39 -38.79 36.93
C ASN A 40 -30.84 -37.44 36.44
N ILE A 41 -30.40 -36.62 37.39
CA ILE A 41 -29.99 -35.23 37.20
C ILE A 41 -28.55 -35.19 36.70
N LYS A 42 -28.31 -34.65 35.49
CA LYS A 42 -26.97 -34.25 35.05
C LYS A 42 -26.98 -32.88 34.35
N SER A 43 -26.08 -32.02 34.82
CA SER A 43 -25.91 -30.62 34.45
C SER A 43 -25.69 -30.45 32.94
N GLN A 44 -26.54 -29.67 32.29
CA GLN A 44 -26.31 -29.27 30.91
C GLN A 44 -25.35 -28.07 30.86
N ASN A 45 -24.16 -28.30 30.30
CA ASN A 45 -23.28 -27.22 29.87
C ASN A 45 -23.99 -26.42 28.77
N ILE A 46 -24.38 -25.17 29.06
CA ILE A 46 -24.89 -24.24 28.06
C ILE A 46 -23.72 -23.86 27.14
N ILE A 47 -23.62 -24.55 26.00
CA ILE A 47 -22.81 -24.10 24.88
C ILE A 47 -23.46 -22.82 24.36
N LYS A 48 -22.95 -21.66 24.80
CA LYS A 48 -23.31 -20.35 24.23
C LYS A 48 -22.97 -20.39 22.73
N LYS A 49 -23.99 -20.57 21.89
CA LYS A 49 -23.87 -20.38 20.44
C LYS A 49 -23.51 -18.89 20.20
N LYS A 50 -22.24 -18.60 19.94
CA LYS A 50 -21.82 -17.26 19.50
C LYS A 50 -22.61 -16.88 18.25
N THR A 51 -23.42 -15.82 18.33
CA THR A 51 -24.02 -15.18 17.16
C THR A 51 -22.90 -14.60 16.29
N LYS A 52 -22.99 -14.77 14.97
CA LYS A 52 -21.96 -14.25 14.06
C LYS A 52 -22.15 -12.75 13.87
N LEU A 53 -21.34 -11.95 14.57
CA LEU A 53 -21.32 -10.48 14.47
C LEU A 53 -20.93 -9.98 13.06
N PHE A 54 -20.18 -10.79 12.30
CA PHE A 54 -19.65 -10.44 10.98
C PHE A 54 -20.01 -11.50 9.91
N LYS A 55 -20.33 -11.02 8.70
CA LYS A 55 -20.46 -11.80 7.46
C LYS A 55 -19.23 -11.52 6.59
N SER A 56 -18.52 -12.57 6.18
CA SER A 56 -17.43 -12.46 5.19
C SER A 56 -18.00 -12.24 3.78
N THR A 57 -17.26 -11.48 2.96
CA THR A 57 -17.75 -11.03 1.64
C THR A 57 -17.57 -12.10 0.55
N ASN A 58 -18.30 -13.23 0.65
CA ASN A 58 -18.54 -14.13 -0.48
C ASN A 58 -19.82 -13.71 -1.20
N ARG A 59 -19.70 -13.35 -2.49
CA ARG A 59 -20.72 -12.57 -3.23
C ARG A 59 -21.86 -13.43 -3.83
N PHE A 60 -22.31 -14.47 -3.12
CA PHE A 60 -23.40 -15.34 -3.57
C PHE A 60 -24.21 -15.87 -2.39
N GLU A 61 -25.17 -15.09 -1.90
CA GLU A 61 -26.45 -15.63 -1.42
C GLU A 61 -27.53 -14.54 -1.51
N ILE A 62 -28.77 -14.95 -1.75
CA ILE A 62 -29.88 -14.14 -2.28
C ILE A 62 -31.15 -14.47 -1.49
N LEU A 63 -31.99 -13.44 -1.26
CA LEU A 63 -33.36 -13.50 -0.71
C LEU A 63 -33.53 -14.04 0.73
N ASN A 64 -34.06 -13.18 1.62
CA ASN A 64 -35.40 -13.42 2.16
C ASN A 64 -36.04 -12.12 2.72
N GLN A 65 -37.36 -12.19 2.86
CA GLN A 65 -38.35 -11.12 3.07
C GLN A 65 -38.16 -10.33 4.40
N LEU A 66 -38.32 -9.00 4.35
CA LEU A 66 -39.50 -8.21 4.78
C LEU A 66 -39.78 -8.27 6.30
N ASP A 67 -39.69 -7.14 6.99
CA ASP A 67 -40.88 -6.36 7.42
C ASP A 67 -40.45 -5.04 8.08
N ASP A 68 -41.21 -3.97 7.80
CA ASP A 68 -41.18 -2.63 8.42
C ASP A 68 -42.51 -2.49 9.20
N PRO A 69 -42.59 -1.70 10.30
CA PRO A 69 -42.78 -0.26 10.10
C PRO A 69 -42.24 0.71 11.18
N ASP A 70 -41.85 1.90 10.69
CA ASP A 70 -42.06 3.27 11.21
C ASP A 70 -42.44 3.51 12.70
N LEU A 71 -41.70 4.43 13.37
CA LEU A 71 -42.14 5.84 13.52
C LEU A 71 -41.18 6.74 14.36
N ASN A 72 -40.49 7.64 13.65
CA ASN A 72 -40.39 9.10 13.87
C ASN A 72 -39.93 9.77 15.21
N SER A 73 -38.80 10.47 15.09
CA SER A 73 -38.48 11.84 15.60
C SER A 73 -38.86 12.32 17.01
N SER A 74 -37.85 12.71 17.79
CA SER A 74 -37.36 14.12 17.80
C SER A 74 -36.14 14.33 18.71
N SER A 75 -35.33 15.35 18.40
CA SER A 75 -34.10 15.70 19.13
C SER A 75 -34.20 17.11 19.74
N GLN A 76 -33.48 17.35 20.84
CA GLN A 76 -32.66 18.54 21.16
C GLN A 76 -32.80 18.99 22.62
N GLN A 77 -31.68 19.01 23.35
CA GLN A 77 -31.20 20.19 24.08
C GLN A 77 -29.74 20.02 24.51
N LEU A 78 -28.95 21.08 24.34
CA LEU A 78 -27.60 21.28 24.90
C LEU A 78 -27.69 22.39 25.95
N PRO A 79 -26.90 22.29 27.03
CA PRO A 79 -26.03 23.41 27.44
C PRO A 79 -24.57 22.92 27.53
N VAL A 80 -23.59 23.58 26.91
CA VAL A 80 -22.92 24.86 27.29
C VAL A 80 -21.89 24.70 28.42
N GLU A 81 -20.63 24.75 27.99
CA GLU A 81 -19.40 25.28 28.62
C GLU A 81 -19.06 25.04 30.10
N GLN A 82 -17.81 24.60 30.33
CA GLN A 82 -16.85 25.41 31.10
C GLN A 82 -15.40 25.06 30.74
N ASN A 83 -14.56 26.09 30.54
CA ASN A 83 -13.12 25.94 30.34
C ASN A 83 -12.43 25.70 31.69
N ASN A 84 -11.40 24.86 31.71
CA ASN A 84 -10.31 24.94 32.68
C ASN A 84 -9.00 24.64 31.97
N ASP A 85 -8.10 25.63 31.92
CA ASP A 85 -6.74 25.47 31.44
C ASP A 85 -5.95 24.64 32.47
N ILE A 86 -5.89 23.33 32.23
CA ILE A 86 -4.80 22.48 32.68
C ILE A 86 -3.92 22.22 31.45
N SER A 87 -2.61 22.27 31.63
CA SER A 87 -1.63 21.94 30.59
C SER A 87 -1.60 20.43 30.33
N ASP A 88 -2.72 19.88 29.85
CA ASP A 88 -2.84 18.49 29.48
C ASP A 88 -1.97 18.19 28.26
N GLU A 89 -1.24 17.07 28.31
CA GLU A 89 -0.86 16.41 27.07
C GLU A 89 -2.14 16.09 26.31
N VAL A 90 -2.42 16.85 25.23
CA VAL A 90 -3.63 16.66 24.43
C VAL A 90 -3.65 15.22 23.93
N PHE A 91 -4.42 14.37 24.62
CA PHE A 91 -4.53 12.94 24.40
C PHE A 91 -5.24 12.71 23.07
N LYS A 92 -4.46 12.83 21.98
CA LYS A 92 -4.97 12.69 20.62
C LYS A 92 -5.47 11.26 20.49
N PRO A 93 -6.77 11.05 20.26
CA PRO A 93 -7.34 9.72 20.34
C PRO A 93 -6.66 8.76 19.34
N PRO A 94 -6.64 7.45 19.64
CA PRO A 94 -6.16 6.40 18.75
C PRO A 94 -6.59 6.56 17.29
N PRO A 95 -5.86 6.00 16.32
CA PRO A 95 -6.33 6.02 14.94
C PRO A 95 -7.63 5.21 14.80
N PRO A 96 -8.52 5.58 13.86
CA PRO A 96 -9.75 4.85 13.68
C PRO A 96 -9.52 3.43 13.15
N ILE A 97 -10.45 2.55 13.48
CA ILE A 97 -10.55 1.19 12.96
C ILE A 97 -11.75 1.17 12.00
N PHE A 98 -11.56 0.61 10.82
CA PHE A 98 -12.61 0.51 9.80
C PHE A 98 -12.95 -0.96 9.56
N VAL A 99 -14.20 -1.33 9.84
CA VAL A 99 -14.72 -2.71 9.79
C VAL A 99 -15.73 -2.85 8.65
N ARG A 100 -15.75 -4.00 7.98
CA ARG A 100 -16.72 -4.42 6.96
C ARG A 100 -17.55 -5.61 7.44
N GLY A 101 -18.67 -5.84 6.78
CA GLY A 101 -19.47 -7.06 6.98
C GLY A 101 -20.21 -7.15 8.31
N VAL A 102 -20.41 -6.03 9.02
CA VAL A 102 -21.19 -6.00 10.27
C VAL A 102 -22.63 -6.47 9.98
N VAL A 103 -23.10 -7.49 10.69
CA VAL A 103 -24.43 -8.10 10.46
C VAL A 103 -25.49 -7.42 11.29
N ASN A 104 -25.25 -7.34 12.60
CA ASN A 104 -26.10 -6.64 13.55
C ASN A 104 -25.22 -5.63 14.30
N TYR A 105 -25.54 -4.35 14.11
CA TYR A 105 -24.81 -3.27 14.77
C TYR A 105 -25.05 -3.25 16.28
N LEU A 106 -26.25 -3.63 16.74
CA LEU A 106 -26.59 -3.60 18.16
C LEU A 106 -25.85 -4.69 18.94
N ASP A 107 -25.83 -5.93 18.44
CA ASP A 107 -25.06 -7.03 19.05
C ASP A 107 -23.56 -6.70 19.12
N LEU A 108 -23.03 -6.04 18.08
CA LEU A 108 -21.66 -5.56 18.07
C LEU A 108 -21.45 -4.50 19.16
N CYS A 109 -22.32 -3.49 19.25
CA CYS A 109 -22.26 -2.48 20.32
C CYS A 109 -22.31 -3.10 21.72
N THR A 110 -23.20 -4.05 22.00
CA THR A 110 -23.24 -4.76 23.29
C THR A 110 -21.92 -5.48 23.58
N SER A 111 -21.36 -6.18 22.58
CA SER A 111 -20.06 -6.87 22.70
C SER A 111 -18.91 -5.90 22.92
N LEU A 112 -18.95 -4.70 22.33
CA LEU A 112 -17.95 -3.66 22.53
C LEU A 112 -18.08 -3.00 23.92
N ILE A 113 -19.30 -2.77 24.40
CA ILE A 113 -19.57 -2.24 25.74
C ILE A 113 -19.04 -3.20 26.80
N GLU A 114 -19.25 -4.51 26.65
CA GLU A 114 -18.69 -5.54 27.55
C GLU A 114 -17.16 -5.58 27.51
N LEU A 115 -16.54 -5.37 26.34
CA LEU A 115 -15.08 -5.47 26.16
C LEU A 115 -14.31 -4.22 26.61
N ILE A 116 -14.81 -3.03 26.31
CA ILE A 116 -14.07 -1.76 26.49
C ILE A 116 -14.84 -0.68 27.25
N GLY A 117 -16.12 -0.87 27.60
CA GLY A 117 -16.95 0.11 28.28
C GLY A 117 -17.63 1.13 27.34
N VAL A 118 -18.71 1.76 27.84
CA VAL A 118 -19.60 2.64 27.06
C VAL A 118 -18.91 3.89 26.49
N ASP A 119 -18.13 4.61 27.28
CA ASP A 119 -17.57 5.93 26.91
C ASP A 119 -16.25 5.84 26.12
N ASN A 120 -15.75 4.62 25.90
CA ASN A 120 -14.42 4.38 25.32
C ASN A 120 -14.43 4.18 23.80
N PHE A 121 -15.59 4.25 23.14
CA PHE A 121 -15.69 4.20 21.68
C PHE A 121 -16.86 5.00 21.10
N PHE A 122 -16.64 5.48 19.87
CA PHE A 122 -17.64 6.15 19.05
C PHE A 122 -17.70 5.52 17.66
N CYS A 123 -18.92 5.24 17.20
CA CYS A 123 -19.17 4.62 15.90
C CYS A 123 -19.69 5.64 14.88
N LYS A 124 -19.20 5.56 13.64
CA LYS A 124 -19.75 6.29 12.49
C LYS A 124 -19.84 5.37 11.28
N THR A 125 -21.07 5.11 10.83
CA THR A 125 -21.34 4.29 9.64
C THR A 125 -21.10 5.08 8.36
N SER A 126 -20.59 4.39 7.35
CA SER A 126 -20.53 4.81 5.94
C SER A 126 -21.05 3.65 5.09
N ALA A 127 -21.40 3.91 3.82
CA ALA A 127 -22.15 2.98 2.95
C ALA A 127 -21.57 1.55 2.82
N ASP A 128 -20.25 1.38 3.00
CA ASP A 128 -19.54 0.09 2.90
C ASP A 128 -18.79 -0.27 4.21
N ARG A 129 -18.70 0.63 5.20
CA ARG A 129 -17.74 0.52 6.32
C ARG A 129 -18.26 1.14 7.60
N LEU A 130 -18.12 0.43 8.72
CA LEU A 130 -18.24 1.00 10.06
C LEU A 130 -16.88 1.58 10.49
N LYS A 131 -16.84 2.87 10.81
CA LYS A 131 -15.68 3.51 11.46
C LYS A 131 -15.89 3.45 12.97
N ILE A 132 -15.00 2.76 13.69
CA ILE A 132 -14.93 2.76 15.15
C ILE A 132 -13.75 3.65 15.56
N GLN A 133 -14.01 4.59 16.45
CA GLN A 133 -13.05 5.52 17.02
C GLN A 133 -12.96 5.26 18.52
N THR A 134 -11.84 4.74 19.01
CA THR A 134 -11.64 4.56 20.46
C THR A 134 -11.10 5.82 21.11
N SER A 135 -11.34 5.95 22.40
CA SER A 135 -10.82 7.02 23.27
C SER A 135 -9.39 6.72 23.73
N ASN A 136 -9.14 5.48 24.17
CA ASN A 136 -7.90 5.08 24.87
C ASN A 136 -7.07 4.06 24.06
N PRO A 137 -5.73 4.07 24.17
CA PRO A 137 -4.86 3.13 23.46
C PRO A 137 -5.02 1.67 23.94
N GLU A 138 -5.46 1.44 25.17
CA GLU A 138 -5.75 0.12 25.76
C GLU A 138 -6.99 -0.47 25.08
N SER A 139 -8.09 0.28 25.04
CA SER A 139 -9.33 -0.06 24.34
C SER A 139 -9.09 -0.31 22.84
N TYR A 140 -8.20 0.48 22.22
CA TYR A 140 -7.76 0.27 20.84
C TYR A 140 -7.07 -1.09 20.64
N ARG A 141 -6.16 -1.48 21.52
CA ARG A 141 -5.45 -2.78 21.45
C ARG A 141 -6.40 -3.95 21.72
N ALA A 142 -7.27 -3.84 22.72
CA ALA A 142 -8.28 -4.83 23.05
C ALA A 142 -9.26 -5.08 21.88
N LEU A 143 -9.76 -4.01 21.27
CA LEU A 143 -10.62 -4.08 20.09
C LEU A 143 -9.94 -4.76 18.90
N ILE A 144 -8.66 -4.48 18.64
CA ILE A 144 -7.91 -5.16 17.57
C ILE A 144 -7.74 -6.66 17.85
N HIS A 145 -7.55 -7.06 19.11
CA HIS A 145 -7.49 -8.47 19.49
C HIS A 145 -8.83 -9.14 19.20
N PHE A 146 -9.92 -8.59 19.73
CA PHE A 146 -11.28 -9.08 19.52
C PHE A 146 -11.66 -9.20 18.03
N LEU A 147 -11.34 -8.20 17.21
CA LEU A 147 -11.63 -8.24 15.77
C LEU A 147 -10.81 -9.33 15.03
N LYS A 148 -9.60 -9.65 15.49
CA LYS A 148 -8.84 -10.80 14.96
C LYS A 148 -9.45 -12.12 15.38
N ASP A 149 -9.84 -12.25 16.66
CA ASP A 149 -10.45 -13.47 17.20
C ASP A 149 -11.81 -13.80 16.58
N GLN A 150 -12.52 -12.78 16.06
CA GLN A 150 -13.78 -12.94 15.32
C GLN A 150 -13.58 -12.98 13.79
N GLU A 151 -12.34 -13.08 13.31
CA GLU A 151 -11.95 -13.11 11.89
C GLU A 151 -12.59 -11.97 11.07
N ALA A 152 -12.76 -10.79 11.68
CA ALA A 152 -13.48 -9.68 11.08
C ALA A 152 -12.69 -9.01 9.94
N GLU A 153 -13.41 -8.54 8.92
CA GLU A 153 -12.82 -7.80 7.81
C GLU A 153 -12.53 -6.34 8.22
N PHE A 154 -11.34 -6.05 8.74
CA PHE A 154 -10.97 -4.69 9.18
C PHE A 154 -9.63 -4.16 8.64
N HIS A 155 -9.42 -2.85 8.78
CA HIS A 155 -8.08 -2.25 8.76
C HIS A 155 -7.98 -1.04 9.70
N THR A 156 -6.75 -0.65 10.03
CA THR A 156 -6.45 0.49 10.91
C THR A 156 -5.03 1.02 10.67
N TYR A 157 -4.41 1.70 11.65
CA TYR A 157 -3.12 2.40 11.51
C TYR A 157 -2.25 2.24 12.76
N GLN A 158 -0.97 2.58 12.66
CA GLN A 158 -0.09 2.63 13.83
C GLN A 158 -0.55 3.70 14.83
N LEU A 159 -0.57 3.37 16.13
CA LEU A 159 -0.74 4.36 17.21
C LEU A 159 0.36 5.43 17.12
N LYS A 160 0.05 6.67 17.48
CA LYS A 160 1.02 7.78 17.39
C LYS A 160 2.19 7.60 18.37
N GLN A 161 1.90 7.13 19.59
CA GLN A 161 2.90 6.84 20.62
C GLN A 161 3.85 5.69 20.20
N ASP A 162 3.34 4.67 19.50
CA ASP A 162 4.13 3.52 19.03
C ASP A 162 4.98 3.86 17.77
N LYS A 163 4.88 5.10 17.25
CA LYS A 163 5.51 5.52 15.99
C LYS A 163 6.78 6.34 16.26
N PRO A 164 7.98 5.79 16.05
CA PRO A 164 9.22 6.50 16.35
C PRO A 164 9.39 7.76 15.50
N LEU A 165 10.05 8.77 16.08
CA LEU A 165 10.52 9.95 15.37
C LEU A 165 11.75 9.57 14.54
N ARG A 166 11.56 9.40 13.24
CA ARG A 166 12.66 9.12 12.31
C ARG A 166 13.25 10.42 11.79
N VAL A 167 14.57 10.57 11.89
CA VAL A 167 15.36 11.66 11.31
C VAL A 167 16.45 11.13 10.37
N VAL A 168 17.03 12.03 9.57
CA VAL A 168 18.19 11.78 8.71
C VAL A 168 19.35 12.64 9.17
N ILE A 169 20.43 12.02 9.66
CA ILE A 169 21.70 12.70 9.91
C ILE A 169 22.50 12.69 8.61
N ARG A 170 22.99 13.86 8.20
CA ARG A 170 23.78 14.07 6.99
C ARG A 170 25.18 14.54 7.31
N ASN A 171 26.09 14.33 6.36
CA ASN A 171 27.49 14.78 6.39
C ASN A 171 28.37 14.04 7.42
N LEU A 172 27.89 12.90 7.93
CA LEU A 172 28.67 12.00 8.77
C LEU A 172 29.36 10.94 7.90
N HIS A 173 30.61 10.57 8.20
CA HIS A 173 31.37 9.68 7.33
C HIS A 173 30.77 8.26 7.28
N PRO A 174 30.71 7.58 6.11
CA PRO A 174 30.00 6.30 6.01
C PRO A 174 30.64 5.14 6.79
N THR A 175 31.92 5.26 7.15
CA THR A 175 32.64 4.25 7.97
C THR A 175 32.40 4.40 9.46
N THR A 176 31.71 5.46 9.91
CA THR A 176 31.37 5.63 11.33
C THR A 176 30.41 4.52 11.76
N ASN A 177 30.74 3.81 12.85
CA ASN A 177 29.91 2.71 13.33
C ASN A 177 28.56 3.24 13.85
N VAL A 178 27.48 2.51 13.53
CA VAL A 178 26.11 2.79 13.97
C VAL A 178 25.95 2.71 15.48
N ASP A 179 26.74 1.87 16.15
CA ASP A 179 26.70 1.69 17.60
C ASP A 179 27.30 2.92 18.32
N THR A 180 28.47 3.38 17.86
CA THR A 180 29.10 4.62 18.37
C THR A 180 28.22 5.87 18.14
N ILE A 181 27.48 5.92 17.02
CA ILE A 181 26.49 6.98 16.76
C ILE A 181 25.34 6.89 17.77
N LYS A 182 24.89 5.67 18.10
CA LYS A 182 23.82 5.45 19.06
C LYS A 182 24.26 5.88 20.47
N GLU A 183 25.41 5.40 20.95
CA GLU A 183 25.97 5.72 22.27
C GLU A 183 26.14 7.24 22.46
N GLU A 184 26.73 7.93 21.48
CA GLU A 184 26.98 9.38 21.49
C GLU A 184 25.67 10.21 21.48
N LEU A 185 24.55 9.65 20.97
CA LEU A 185 23.22 10.26 21.06
C LEU A 185 22.53 9.94 22.40
N GLU A 186 22.70 8.73 22.94
CA GLU A 186 22.19 8.34 24.26
C GLU A 186 22.86 9.14 25.39
N VAL A 187 24.16 9.45 25.28
CA VAL A 187 24.89 10.39 26.17
C VAL A 187 24.28 11.79 26.15
N ARG A 188 23.67 12.22 25.03
CA ARG A 188 22.90 13.48 24.92
C ARG A 188 21.45 13.36 25.38
N LEU A 189 21.09 12.27 26.06
CA LEU A 189 19.76 11.99 26.60
C LEU A 189 18.67 11.84 25.52
N PHE A 190 19.03 11.36 24.32
CA PHE A 190 18.08 10.92 23.31
C PHE A 190 17.82 9.41 23.42
N GLU A 191 16.54 9.02 23.44
CA GLU A 191 16.14 7.60 23.45
C GLU A 191 16.18 7.03 22.02
N ILE A 192 17.22 6.26 21.71
CA ILE A 192 17.47 5.77 20.35
C ILE A 192 16.99 4.33 20.17
N ARG A 193 15.94 4.15 19.36
CA ARG A 193 15.41 2.83 18.98
C ARG A 193 16.30 2.11 17.97
N ARG A 194 16.80 2.82 16.95
CA ARG A 194 17.63 2.25 15.88
C ARG A 194 18.43 3.31 15.12
N VAL A 195 19.68 2.98 14.79
CA VAL A 195 20.51 3.68 13.79
C VAL A 195 20.71 2.79 12.57
N THR A 196 20.77 3.35 11.35
CA THR A 196 21.04 2.59 10.12
C THR A 196 21.68 3.48 9.04
N ASN A 197 22.83 3.08 8.48
CA ASN A 197 23.45 3.77 7.35
C ASN A 197 22.59 3.63 6.06
N VAL A 198 22.46 4.72 5.29
CA VAL A 198 21.72 4.70 4.01
C VAL A 198 22.63 4.23 2.88
N LEU A 199 22.31 3.09 2.28
CA LEU A 199 23.05 2.57 1.13
C LEU A 199 22.54 3.19 -0.19
N HIS A 200 23.46 3.42 -1.13
CA HIS A 200 23.11 3.81 -2.49
C HIS A 200 22.25 2.71 -3.16
N LYS A 201 21.12 3.12 -3.77
CA LYS A 201 20.05 2.20 -4.20
C LYS A 201 20.55 1.07 -5.11
N VAL A 202 21.45 1.39 -6.04
CA VAL A 202 21.98 0.46 -7.05
C VAL A 202 23.24 -0.23 -6.54
N THR A 203 24.33 0.52 -6.33
CA THR A 203 25.66 -0.03 -6.01
C THR A 203 25.82 -0.54 -4.58
N LYS A 204 24.85 -0.30 -3.69
CA LYS A 204 24.88 -0.66 -2.25
C LYS A 204 26.01 -0.05 -1.42
N ILE A 205 26.78 0.87 -2.00
CA ILE A 205 27.83 1.61 -1.30
C ILE A 205 27.20 2.49 -0.20
N PRO A 206 27.74 2.48 1.04
CA PRO A 206 27.31 3.38 2.12
C PRO A 206 27.40 4.86 1.74
N LEU A 207 26.37 5.64 2.10
CA LEU A 207 26.33 7.10 1.89
C LEU A 207 26.66 7.84 3.20
N PRO A 208 27.03 9.14 3.14
CA PRO A 208 27.24 9.96 4.33
C PRO A 208 25.89 10.44 4.92
N LEU A 209 25.01 9.47 5.16
CA LEU A 209 23.60 9.61 5.51
C LEU A 209 23.23 8.46 6.45
N PHE A 210 22.63 8.78 7.59
CA PHE A 210 22.18 7.80 8.57
C PHE A 210 20.72 8.08 8.94
N PHE A 211 19.89 7.03 8.92
CA PHE A 211 18.58 7.08 9.54
C PHE A 211 18.72 6.81 11.04
N VAL A 212 18.09 7.65 11.85
CA VAL A 212 17.93 7.42 13.30
C VAL A 212 16.45 7.40 13.58
N ASP A 213 15.95 6.30 14.14
CA ASP A 213 14.60 6.18 14.68
C ASP A 213 14.70 6.40 16.21
N LEU A 214 14.11 7.47 16.73
CA LEU A 214 14.02 7.80 18.15
C LEU A 214 12.67 7.39 18.73
N GLU A 215 12.60 7.07 20.01
CA GLU A 215 11.30 6.97 20.68
C GLU A 215 10.67 8.37 20.90
N PRO A 216 9.33 8.52 20.82
CA PRO A 216 8.69 9.82 20.95
C PRO A 216 8.74 10.34 22.40
N SER A 217 9.62 11.30 22.65
CA SER A 217 9.74 12.00 23.94
C SER A 217 9.74 13.52 23.75
N ILE A 218 9.57 14.28 24.83
CA ILE A 218 9.62 15.76 24.80
C ILE A 218 10.95 16.24 24.18
N LYS A 219 12.07 15.63 24.60
CA LYS A 219 13.41 15.93 24.07
C LYS A 219 13.64 15.46 22.63
N SER A 220 12.89 14.48 22.13
CA SER A 220 13.11 13.93 20.78
C SER A 220 13.02 14.99 19.68
N ALA A 221 12.25 16.06 19.88
CA ALA A 221 12.17 17.19 18.94
C ALA A 221 13.45 18.06 18.91
N GLU A 222 14.24 18.11 19.98
CA GLU A 222 15.45 18.93 20.07
C GLU A 222 16.57 18.45 19.14
N ILE A 223 16.52 17.18 18.67
CA ILE A 223 17.53 16.63 17.76
C ILE A 223 17.67 17.41 16.45
N PHE A 224 16.62 18.12 16.01
CA PHE A 224 16.70 18.97 14.81
C PHE A 224 17.63 20.19 14.98
N HIS A 225 17.99 20.55 16.21
CA HIS A 225 18.97 21.60 16.53
C HIS A 225 20.41 21.08 16.64
N LEU A 226 20.63 19.76 16.59
CA LEU A 226 21.96 19.16 16.70
C LEU A 226 22.80 19.47 15.45
N SER A 227 23.89 20.22 15.63
CA SER A 227 24.77 20.71 14.56
C SER A 227 26.13 20.01 14.48
N SER A 228 26.52 19.27 15.52
CA SER A 228 27.75 18.48 15.56
C SER A 228 27.55 17.14 16.27
N LEU A 229 28.29 16.12 15.81
CA LEU A 229 28.29 14.76 16.35
C LEU A 229 29.62 14.10 16.01
N LEU A 230 30.28 13.43 16.96
CA LEU A 230 31.58 12.75 16.74
C LEU A 230 32.61 13.67 16.03
N HIS A 231 32.80 14.86 16.57
CA HIS A 231 33.65 15.95 16.04
C HIS A 231 33.35 16.40 14.59
N THR A 232 32.27 15.92 13.99
CA THR A 232 31.85 16.20 12.61
C THR A 232 30.70 17.21 12.62
N LYS A 233 30.73 18.19 11.70
CA LYS A 233 29.58 19.09 11.47
C LYS A 233 28.51 18.35 10.67
N ILE A 234 27.33 18.18 11.26
CA ILE A 234 26.23 17.43 10.68
C ILE A 234 25.04 18.32 10.34
N LYS A 235 24.08 17.77 9.60
CA LYS A 235 22.76 18.37 9.42
C LYS A 235 21.68 17.32 9.68
N VAL A 236 20.71 17.64 10.52
CA VAL A 236 19.55 16.77 10.80
C VAL A 236 18.36 17.24 9.98
N GLU A 237 17.71 16.32 9.27
CA GLU A 237 16.55 16.59 8.40
C GLU A 237 15.41 15.59 8.65
N GLU A 238 14.15 15.99 8.40
CA GLU A 238 13.06 15.03 8.26
C GLU A 238 13.28 14.09 7.04
N PRO A 239 12.95 12.79 7.14
CA PRO A 239 12.93 11.90 5.98
C PRO A 239 11.95 12.38 4.90
N TYR A 240 12.38 12.32 3.65
CA TYR A 240 11.56 12.75 2.51
C TYR A 240 10.21 11.99 2.46
N LYS A 241 9.11 12.74 2.60
CA LYS A 241 7.74 12.21 2.58
C LYS A 241 7.37 11.82 1.14
N SER A 242 7.33 10.51 0.86
CA SER A 242 6.95 10.00 -0.46
C SER A 242 5.56 10.46 -0.88
N LYS A 243 5.44 10.93 -2.12
CA LYS A 243 4.16 11.32 -2.76
C LYS A 243 3.31 10.11 -3.19
N THR A 244 3.85 8.88 -3.10
CA THR A 244 3.11 7.66 -3.45
C THR A 244 2.08 7.30 -2.38
N ILE A 245 0.86 6.95 -2.79
CA ILE A 245 -0.15 6.43 -1.86
C ILE A 245 0.24 5.01 -1.43
N SER A 246 0.23 4.75 -0.12
CA SER A 246 0.48 3.44 0.46
C SER A 246 -0.50 2.41 -0.10
N GLN A 247 0.01 1.25 -0.51
CA GLN A 247 -0.78 0.13 -0.99
C GLN A 247 -0.58 -1.05 -0.05
N CYS A 248 -1.67 -1.63 0.43
CA CYS A 248 -1.63 -2.77 1.31
C CYS A 248 -1.22 -4.02 0.51
N THR A 249 -0.06 -4.60 0.81
CA THR A 249 0.42 -5.80 0.11
C THR A 249 -0.37 -7.07 0.43
N ASN A 250 -1.32 -7.00 1.38
CA ASN A 250 -2.27 -8.07 1.68
C ASN A 250 -3.49 -8.02 0.75
N CYS A 251 -4.38 -7.03 0.90
CA CYS A 251 -5.64 -6.94 0.15
C CYS A 251 -5.58 -6.10 -1.15
N GLN A 252 -4.41 -5.52 -1.45
CA GLN A 252 -4.14 -4.61 -2.58
C GLN A 252 -4.85 -3.24 -2.55
N GLU A 253 -5.73 -2.95 -1.58
CA GLU A 253 -6.34 -1.63 -1.40
C GLU A 253 -5.30 -0.55 -1.01
N TYR A 254 -5.64 0.71 -1.27
CA TYR A 254 -4.82 1.86 -0.92
C TYR A 254 -5.17 2.42 0.46
N GLY A 255 -4.24 3.17 1.06
CA GLY A 255 -4.45 3.97 2.26
C GLY A 255 -3.96 3.33 3.56
N HIS A 256 -3.70 2.03 3.60
CA HIS A 256 -3.17 1.32 4.77
C HIS A 256 -2.05 0.33 4.41
N THR A 257 -1.44 -0.31 5.41
CA THR A 257 -0.33 -1.26 5.24
C THR A 257 -0.73 -2.66 5.72
N LYS A 258 0.01 -3.70 5.27
CA LYS A 258 -0.26 -5.10 5.61
C LYS A 258 -0.31 -5.38 7.12
N THR A 259 0.51 -4.69 7.92
CA THR A 259 0.59 -4.87 9.39
C THR A 259 -0.74 -4.54 10.10
N TYR A 260 -1.53 -3.63 9.53
CA TYR A 260 -2.79 -3.16 10.10
C TYR A 260 -3.99 -3.54 9.20
N CYS A 261 -3.92 -4.72 8.58
CA CYS A 261 -4.90 -5.22 7.62
C CYS A 261 -5.41 -6.61 8.04
N GLY A 262 -6.69 -6.69 8.42
CA GLY A 262 -7.44 -7.93 8.67
C GLY A 262 -8.27 -8.40 7.47
N TYR A 263 -8.21 -7.73 6.32
CA TYR A 263 -8.92 -8.18 5.11
C TYR A 263 -8.35 -9.49 4.53
N PRO A 264 -9.16 -10.26 3.78
CA PRO A 264 -8.68 -11.40 2.99
C PRO A 264 -7.52 -11.02 2.07
N SER A 265 -6.52 -11.90 1.95
CA SER A 265 -5.40 -11.72 1.02
C SER A 265 -5.89 -11.70 -0.42
N ARG A 266 -5.39 -10.77 -1.23
CA ARG A 266 -5.65 -10.68 -2.66
C ARG A 266 -4.36 -10.64 -3.45
N CYS A 267 -4.33 -11.38 -4.55
CA CYS A 267 -3.15 -11.51 -5.39
C CYS A 267 -2.86 -10.21 -6.15
N VAL A 268 -1.61 -9.73 -6.10
CA VAL A 268 -1.19 -8.55 -6.88
C VAL A 268 -1.22 -8.81 -8.39
N ARG A 269 -1.17 -10.08 -8.82
CA ARG A 269 -1.07 -10.49 -10.23
C ARG A 269 -2.43 -10.76 -10.88
N CYS A 270 -3.30 -11.56 -10.27
CA CYS A 270 -4.60 -11.94 -10.85
C CYS A 270 -5.83 -11.40 -10.07
N GLY A 271 -5.62 -10.75 -8.93
CA GLY A 271 -6.69 -10.15 -8.13
C GLY A 271 -7.56 -11.11 -7.31
N SER A 272 -7.36 -12.42 -7.43
CA SER A 272 -8.10 -13.47 -6.70
C SER A 272 -7.70 -13.57 -5.22
N ASN A 273 -8.53 -14.26 -4.43
CA ASN A 273 -8.39 -14.39 -2.98
C ASN A 273 -7.32 -15.43 -2.57
N HIS A 274 -6.04 -15.08 -2.74
CA HIS A 274 -4.88 -15.81 -2.22
C HIS A 274 -3.69 -14.85 -2.04
N LYS A 275 -2.65 -15.27 -1.32
CA LYS A 275 -1.42 -14.47 -1.21
C LYS A 275 -0.66 -14.54 -2.53
N SER A 276 -0.02 -13.45 -2.92
CA SER A 276 0.68 -13.37 -4.22
C SER A 276 1.75 -14.46 -4.51
N PRO A 277 2.45 -15.06 -3.52
CA PRO A 277 3.32 -16.22 -3.74
C PRO A 277 2.56 -17.49 -4.14
N ASP A 278 1.34 -17.67 -3.60
CA ASP A 278 0.50 -18.88 -3.76
C ASP A 278 -0.36 -18.79 -5.05
N CYS A 279 0.09 -18.01 -6.03
CA CYS A 279 -0.68 -17.71 -7.24
C CYS A 279 -0.56 -18.85 -8.27
N PRO A 280 -1.67 -19.49 -8.68
CA PRO A 280 -1.62 -20.61 -9.63
C PRO A 280 -1.29 -20.17 -11.06
N ASN A 281 -1.55 -18.91 -11.41
CA ASN A 281 -1.26 -18.36 -12.75
C ASN A 281 0.26 -18.23 -12.97
N GLN A 282 0.74 -18.72 -14.10
CA GLN A 282 2.15 -18.61 -14.51
C GLN A 282 2.56 -17.15 -14.74
N ARG A 283 3.86 -16.84 -14.64
CA ARG A 283 4.36 -15.44 -14.77
C ARG A 283 4.07 -14.80 -16.12
N SER A 284 3.88 -15.61 -17.16
CA SER A 284 3.46 -15.25 -18.52
C SER A 284 2.00 -14.81 -18.63
N ASP A 285 1.13 -15.26 -17.72
CA ASP A 285 -0.32 -15.11 -17.89
C ASP A 285 -0.75 -13.65 -17.76
N PRO A 286 -1.75 -13.20 -18.55
CA PRO A 286 -2.29 -11.84 -18.47
C PRO A 286 -2.66 -11.46 -17.02
N PRO A 287 -2.07 -10.38 -16.48
CA PRO A 287 -2.35 -9.94 -15.12
C PRO A 287 -3.72 -9.28 -15.06
N LYS A 288 -4.43 -9.42 -13.93
CA LYS A 288 -5.74 -8.83 -13.68
C LYS A 288 -5.73 -8.05 -12.37
N CYS A 289 -6.14 -6.78 -12.44
CA CYS A 289 -6.06 -5.89 -11.29
C CYS A 289 -7.10 -6.24 -10.22
N ALA A 290 -6.67 -6.39 -8.97
CA ALA A 290 -7.57 -6.60 -7.82
C ALA A 290 -8.63 -5.49 -7.65
N LEU A 291 -8.31 -4.26 -8.07
CA LEU A 291 -9.12 -3.06 -7.83
C LEU A 291 -10.02 -2.72 -9.03
N CYS A 292 -9.44 -2.43 -10.19
CA CYS A 292 -10.19 -2.01 -11.39
C CYS A 292 -10.55 -3.16 -12.34
N ARG A 293 -10.07 -4.39 -12.09
CA ARG A 293 -10.26 -5.59 -12.93
C ARG A 293 -9.66 -5.55 -14.35
N GLY A 294 -8.94 -4.49 -14.74
CA GLY A 294 -8.24 -4.39 -16.02
C GLY A 294 -6.91 -5.14 -16.09
N ASP A 295 -6.33 -5.19 -17.29
CA ASP A 295 -5.23 -6.09 -17.70
C ASP A 295 -3.83 -5.61 -17.25
N HIS A 296 -3.68 -5.38 -15.95
CA HIS A 296 -2.41 -4.99 -15.33
C HIS A 296 -2.36 -5.47 -13.87
N PRO A 297 -1.18 -5.68 -13.27
CA PRO A 297 -1.09 -6.04 -11.86
C PRO A 297 -1.64 -4.90 -10.98
N ALA A 298 -2.11 -5.23 -9.78
CA ALA A 298 -2.66 -4.26 -8.83
C ALA A 298 -1.64 -3.19 -8.39
N SER A 299 -0.35 -3.48 -8.48
CA SER A 299 0.74 -2.55 -8.18
C SER A 299 0.96 -1.44 -9.24
N TYR A 300 0.37 -1.59 -10.44
CA TYR A 300 0.59 -0.69 -11.58
C TYR A 300 0.07 0.73 -11.31
N LYS A 301 0.96 1.73 -11.41
CA LYS A 301 0.65 3.14 -11.10
C LYS A 301 -0.11 3.87 -12.21
N GLY A 302 -0.37 3.22 -13.35
CA GLY A 302 -1.27 3.74 -14.38
C GLY A 302 -2.76 3.42 -14.15
N CYS A 303 -3.09 2.57 -13.16
CA CYS A 303 -4.44 2.16 -12.78
C CYS A 303 -5.37 3.36 -12.56
N SER A 304 -6.62 3.30 -13.08
CA SER A 304 -7.65 4.33 -12.89
C SER A 304 -7.85 4.67 -11.41
N ILE A 305 -8.13 3.66 -10.58
CA ILE A 305 -8.33 3.81 -9.13
C ILE A 305 -7.14 4.52 -8.44
N TYR A 306 -5.90 4.22 -8.86
CA TYR A 306 -4.72 4.92 -8.30
C TYR A 306 -4.65 6.38 -8.76
N LYS A 307 -4.92 6.65 -10.04
CA LYS A 307 -4.98 8.02 -10.59
C LYS A 307 -6.09 8.83 -9.93
N ASP A 308 -7.25 8.23 -9.65
CA ASP A 308 -8.39 8.89 -9.01
C ASP A 308 -8.05 9.28 -7.57
N LEU A 309 -7.48 8.36 -6.79
CA LEU A 309 -6.97 8.65 -5.45
C LEU A 309 -5.84 9.69 -5.46
N GLN A 310 -4.98 9.69 -6.49
CA GLN A 310 -3.94 10.70 -6.66
C GLN A 310 -4.52 12.08 -7.01
N ARG A 311 -5.58 12.14 -7.82
CA ARG A 311 -6.33 13.38 -8.12
C ARG A 311 -7.02 13.92 -6.87
N ALA A 312 -7.75 13.07 -6.14
CA ALA A 312 -8.44 13.44 -4.89
C ALA A 312 -7.49 13.92 -3.78
N LYS A 313 -6.22 13.50 -3.79
CA LYS A 313 -5.19 13.99 -2.86
C LYS A 313 -4.59 15.34 -3.22
N LYS A 314 -4.76 15.85 -4.45
CA LYS A 314 -4.29 17.20 -4.76
C LYS A 314 -5.23 18.20 -4.06
N PRO A 315 -4.72 19.21 -3.34
CA PRO A 315 -5.58 20.28 -2.87
C PRO A 315 -6.29 20.89 -4.08
N TYR A 316 -7.60 21.09 -3.98
CA TYR A 316 -8.40 21.69 -5.04
C TYR A 316 -8.02 23.16 -5.15
N THR A 317 -6.99 23.47 -5.95
CA THR A 317 -6.76 24.83 -6.43
C THR A 317 -7.99 25.23 -7.21
N LYS A 318 -8.80 26.15 -6.65
CA LYS A 318 -9.93 26.76 -7.35
C LYS A 318 -9.38 27.63 -8.51
N SER A 319 -9.01 26.99 -9.61
CA SER A 319 -8.86 27.68 -10.88
C SER A 319 -10.27 28.01 -11.36
N ASN A 320 -10.60 29.30 -11.47
CA ASN A 320 -11.89 29.79 -11.95
C ASN A 320 -12.06 29.58 -13.48
N PHE A 321 -11.84 28.35 -13.94
CA PHE A 321 -12.12 27.94 -15.31
C PHE A 321 -13.52 27.34 -15.37
N VAL A 322 -14.44 28.13 -15.90
CA VAL A 322 -15.78 27.68 -16.31
C VAL A 322 -15.59 26.57 -17.36
N PRO A 323 -16.13 25.35 -17.14
CA PRO A 323 -16.04 24.30 -18.15
C PRO A 323 -16.96 24.62 -19.32
N THR A 324 -16.39 24.90 -20.49
CA THR A 324 -17.17 25.01 -21.72
C THR A 324 -17.78 23.64 -22.05
N ASN A 325 -19.11 23.59 -22.07
CA ASN A 325 -19.90 22.38 -22.26
C ASN A 325 -19.80 21.86 -23.71
N THR A 326 -18.93 20.87 -23.96
CA THR A 326 -18.96 20.08 -25.20
C THR A 326 -19.72 18.77 -24.98
N ARG A 327 -20.76 18.58 -25.81
CA ARG A 327 -21.81 17.59 -25.61
C ARG A 327 -21.32 16.16 -25.85
N PHE A 328 -21.86 15.23 -25.06
CA PHE A 328 -21.90 13.81 -25.41
C PHE A 328 -22.72 13.61 -26.70
N ASN A 329 -22.32 12.65 -27.52
CA ASN A 329 -23.24 11.97 -28.44
C ASN A 329 -22.80 10.52 -28.63
N THR A 330 -23.76 9.61 -28.57
CA THR A 330 -23.64 8.17 -28.76
C THR A 330 -24.76 7.72 -29.69
N THR A 331 -24.48 6.92 -30.74
CA THR A 331 -25.24 5.70 -31.16
C THR A 331 -24.90 5.23 -32.59
N ASN A 332 -24.41 3.99 -32.71
CA ASN A 332 -24.88 2.87 -33.54
C ASN A 332 -25.13 2.94 -35.08
N VAL A 333 -24.33 2.13 -35.83
CA VAL A 333 -24.72 0.94 -36.66
C VAL A 333 -25.31 1.08 -38.11
N ARG A 334 -24.49 0.62 -39.09
CA ARG A 334 -24.73 -0.20 -40.34
C ARG A 334 -25.04 0.36 -41.76
N ASP A 335 -24.14 -0.07 -42.68
CA ASP A 335 -24.28 -0.82 -43.96
C ASP A 335 -24.72 -0.20 -45.33
N SER A 336 -24.00 -0.68 -46.36
CA SER A 336 -24.28 -0.79 -47.82
C SER A 336 -23.86 0.32 -48.84
N HIS A 337 -22.74 0.04 -49.54
CA HIS A 337 -22.33 0.20 -50.97
C HIS A 337 -22.94 1.26 -51.94
N PRO A 338 -22.31 1.59 -53.11
CA PRO A 338 -21.00 1.19 -53.69
C PRO A 338 -20.08 2.37 -54.12
N ILE A 339 -18.96 2.02 -54.78
CA ILE A 339 -17.87 2.89 -55.27
C ILE A 339 -18.25 3.73 -56.50
N ASN A 340 -17.69 4.94 -56.63
CA ASN A 340 -17.36 5.52 -57.95
C ASN A 340 -16.15 6.48 -57.85
N ASP A 341 -15.27 6.45 -58.84
CA ASP A 341 -13.96 7.12 -58.81
C ASP A 341 -14.01 8.62 -59.15
N THR A 342 -13.47 9.48 -58.29
CA THR A 342 -12.63 10.63 -58.72
C THR A 342 -11.79 11.20 -57.56
N HIS A 343 -10.46 11.24 -57.73
CA HIS A 343 -9.53 12.07 -56.94
C HIS A 343 -9.54 13.51 -57.54
N PRO A 344 -9.08 14.60 -56.85
CA PRO A 344 -7.84 14.58 -56.08
C PRO A 344 -7.69 15.46 -54.80
N THR A 345 -6.68 15.08 -54.01
CA THR A 345 -5.84 15.92 -53.09
C THR A 345 -6.43 16.47 -51.78
N GLN A 346 -6.13 15.79 -50.67
CA GLN A 346 -5.32 16.32 -49.54
C GLN A 346 -4.94 15.18 -48.55
N PRO A 347 -3.70 15.11 -48.02
CA PRO A 347 -3.31 14.12 -47.02
C PRO A 347 -3.34 14.66 -45.58
N ASP A 348 -4.16 14.03 -44.72
CA ASP A 348 -4.12 14.22 -43.27
C ASP A 348 -3.01 13.39 -42.59
N PRO A 349 -2.44 13.82 -41.45
CA PRO A 349 -1.28 13.17 -40.83
C PRO A 349 -1.66 12.00 -39.92
N HIS A 350 -1.65 10.78 -40.45
CA HIS A 350 -1.77 9.58 -39.62
C HIS A 350 -0.43 9.16 -38.98
N SER A 351 -0.33 9.34 -37.67
CA SER A 351 0.73 8.75 -36.84
C SER A 351 0.62 7.21 -36.83
N PRO A 352 1.71 6.46 -37.10
CA PRO A 352 1.66 5.00 -37.07
C PRO A 352 1.46 4.47 -35.64
N THR A 353 0.71 3.38 -35.50
CA THR A 353 0.54 2.73 -34.19
C THR A 353 1.75 1.85 -33.85
N TYR A 354 2.05 1.71 -32.56
CA TYR A 354 3.25 1.02 -32.04
C TYR A 354 3.49 -0.38 -32.63
N ALA A 355 2.42 -1.13 -32.95
CA ALA A 355 2.50 -2.46 -33.56
C ALA A 355 3.05 -2.45 -35.01
N GLN A 356 2.86 -1.36 -35.77
CA GLN A 356 3.37 -1.22 -37.13
C GLN A 356 4.88 -0.89 -37.15
N ALA A 357 5.43 -0.34 -36.06
CA ALA A 357 6.84 0.01 -35.95
C ALA A 357 7.76 -1.19 -35.62
N THR A 358 7.21 -2.34 -35.23
CA THR A 358 7.98 -3.50 -34.72
C THR A 358 7.87 -4.76 -35.56
N SER A 359 7.06 -4.78 -36.64
CA SER A 359 6.99 -5.91 -37.57
C SER A 359 8.14 -5.88 -38.59
N GLY A 360 9.22 -6.61 -38.31
CA GLY A 360 10.38 -6.67 -39.19
C GLY A 360 10.09 -7.24 -40.58
N ARG A 361 10.52 -6.53 -41.63
CA ARG A 361 10.66 -7.06 -43.00
C ARG A 361 12.04 -6.70 -43.56
N SER A 362 12.70 -7.69 -44.16
CA SER A 362 14.02 -7.55 -44.75
C SER A 362 14.05 -6.57 -45.93
N ALA A 363 15.20 -5.92 -46.10
CA ALA A 363 15.39 -4.86 -47.08
C ALA A 363 15.32 -5.33 -48.54
N LYS A 364 14.59 -4.56 -49.36
CA LYS A 364 14.98 -4.20 -50.72
C LYS A 364 14.78 -2.69 -50.86
N ASN A 365 15.85 -1.95 -51.16
CA ASN A 365 15.80 -0.50 -51.34
C ASN A 365 15.00 -0.13 -52.61
N PRO A 366 14.39 1.06 -52.60
CA PRO A 366 14.94 2.11 -53.46
C PRO A 366 15.27 3.40 -52.69
N THR A 367 16.44 3.98 -53.02
CA THR A 367 16.86 5.39 -52.92
C THR A 367 16.18 6.34 -51.91
N PRO A 368 16.90 6.84 -50.88
CA PRO A 368 16.42 7.95 -50.07
C PRO A 368 16.61 9.31 -50.77
N SER A 369 15.60 10.18 -50.66
CA SER A 369 15.74 11.61 -50.94
C SER A 369 16.60 12.27 -49.85
N THR A 370 17.41 13.25 -50.24
CA THR A 370 18.42 13.90 -49.38
C THR A 370 17.80 14.64 -48.20
N ALA A 371 17.86 14.05 -47.01
CA ALA A 371 17.69 14.81 -45.76
C ALA A 371 18.93 15.67 -45.51
N PRO A 372 18.80 16.91 -44.99
CA PRO A 372 19.95 17.75 -44.67
C PRO A 372 20.80 17.09 -43.57
N ASP A 373 22.12 17.08 -43.75
CA ASP A 373 23.05 16.47 -42.81
C ASP A 373 22.97 17.19 -41.45
N LEU A 374 22.56 16.46 -40.42
CA LEU A 374 22.46 16.94 -39.04
C LEU A 374 23.77 17.60 -38.55
N ASN A 375 24.93 17.11 -39.03
CA ASN A 375 26.22 17.69 -38.68
C ASN A 375 26.38 19.11 -39.22
N SER A 376 25.93 19.39 -40.45
CA SER A 376 25.93 20.75 -41.01
C SER A 376 25.04 21.70 -40.20
N THR A 377 23.86 21.23 -39.76
CA THR A 377 22.93 22.04 -38.96
C THR A 377 23.51 22.38 -37.59
N ILE A 378 24.17 21.42 -36.95
CA ILE A 378 24.86 21.63 -35.66
C ILE A 378 26.08 22.55 -35.84
N THR A 379 26.83 22.42 -36.94
CA THR A 379 28.02 23.26 -37.21
C THR A 379 27.63 24.71 -37.39
N ASN A 380 26.62 24.99 -38.22
CA ASN A 380 26.10 26.35 -38.44
C ASN A 380 25.60 26.98 -37.13
N PHE A 381 24.84 26.23 -36.31
CA PHE A 381 24.38 26.71 -35.00
C PHE A 381 25.55 27.07 -34.06
N LEU A 382 26.65 26.31 -34.09
CA LEU A 382 27.84 26.59 -33.28
C LEU A 382 28.62 27.81 -33.78
N GLU A 383 28.59 28.11 -35.08
CA GLU A 383 29.16 29.34 -35.64
C GLU A 383 28.31 30.57 -35.30
N ASP A 384 26.99 30.49 -35.47
CA ASP A 384 26.04 31.53 -35.06
C ASP A 384 26.18 31.86 -33.56
N PHE A 385 26.27 30.82 -32.72
CA PHE A 385 26.44 30.97 -31.28
C PHE A 385 27.78 31.62 -30.89
N LYS A 386 28.88 31.26 -31.58
CA LYS A 386 30.18 31.94 -31.40
C LYS A 386 30.12 33.39 -31.86
N SER A 387 29.42 33.69 -32.95
CA SER A 387 29.27 35.07 -33.45
C SER A 387 28.56 35.99 -32.44
N LEU A 388 27.63 35.43 -31.65
CA LEU A 388 26.91 36.16 -30.61
C LEU A 388 27.70 36.33 -29.31
N ILE A 389 28.44 35.30 -28.88
CA ILE A 389 29.14 35.29 -27.59
C ILE A 389 30.47 36.04 -27.62
N ASN A 390 31.25 35.95 -28.70
CA ASN A 390 32.59 36.57 -28.74
C ASN A 390 32.55 38.12 -28.57
N PRO A 391 31.61 38.87 -29.18
CA PRO A 391 31.45 40.30 -28.93
C PRO A 391 31.05 40.62 -27.48
N LEU A 392 30.18 39.81 -26.86
CA LEU A 392 29.77 39.97 -25.47
C LEU A 392 30.93 39.76 -24.50
N ILE A 393 31.78 38.75 -24.74
CA ILE A 393 33.00 38.53 -23.95
C ILE A 393 33.97 39.71 -24.13
N SER A 394 34.18 40.19 -25.35
CA SER A 394 35.04 41.35 -25.65
C SER A 394 34.56 42.65 -25.00
N LEU A 395 33.23 42.84 -24.89
CA LEU A 395 32.63 43.97 -24.17
C LEU A 395 32.84 43.82 -22.66
N LEU A 396 32.64 42.60 -22.12
CA LEU A 396 32.81 42.32 -20.69
C LEU A 396 34.27 42.52 -20.24
N THR A 397 35.25 42.04 -21.00
CA THR A 397 36.68 42.24 -20.68
C THR A 397 37.05 43.72 -20.70
N LYS A 398 36.60 44.50 -21.69
CA LYS A 398 36.82 45.96 -21.73
C LYS A 398 36.18 46.71 -20.56
N VAL A 399 35.03 46.25 -20.07
CA VAL A 399 34.39 46.82 -18.86
C VAL A 399 35.22 46.48 -17.61
N ILE A 400 35.69 45.24 -17.48
CA ILE A 400 36.53 44.80 -16.36
C ILE A 400 37.87 45.55 -16.36
N GLU A 401 38.55 45.68 -17.50
CA GLU A 401 39.78 46.46 -17.67
C GLU A 401 39.60 47.93 -17.24
N LYS A 402 38.49 48.56 -17.63
CA LYS A 402 38.17 49.95 -17.21
C LYS A 402 37.79 50.09 -15.74
N LEU A 403 37.34 49.02 -15.08
CA LEU A 403 37.06 49.01 -13.65
C LEU A 403 38.33 48.71 -12.81
N LEU A 404 39.31 48.01 -13.37
CA LEU A 404 40.61 47.73 -12.74
C LEU A 404 41.64 48.85 -12.96
N ALA A 405 41.45 49.69 -13.98
CA ALA A 405 42.30 50.86 -14.26
C ALA A 405 41.84 52.15 -13.51
N LYS A 406 41.11 52.00 -12.40
CA LYS A 406 40.51 53.09 -11.63
C LYS A 406 40.67 52.86 -10.12
#